data_AF-A0A9X1NAT8-F1
#
_entry.id   AF-A0A9X1NAT8-F1
#
_cell.length_a   1.000
_cell.length_b   1.000
_cell.length_c   1.000
_cell.angle_alpha   90.00
_cell.angle_beta   90.00
_cell.angle_gamma   90.00
#
_symmetry.space_group_name_H-M   'P 1'
#
loop_
_entity.id
_entity.type
_entity.pdbx_description
1 polymer ?
#
loop_
_entity_poly.entity_id
_entity_poly.type
_entity_poly.pdbx_seq_one_letter_code
_entity_poly.pdbx_strand_id
1 'polypeptide(L)'
;MTTTSQPYADLTDLPSTEGQLVQAANDPNVYFILDGLLRLVPDSTTQANLFGPTPTIQQNFDITSLPIGVPITSGAVLAGAPSYGVCLFTESVRRHVLGGNMPIYGFVWPTTLATLPDILFESVSGGPDIGVPVPTP
;
A
#
# COMPACT_ATOMS: atom_id res chain seq x y z
N MET A 1 33.06 14.46 8.19
CA MET A 1 31.77 14.95 7.68
C MET A 1 31.17 13.81 6.89
N THR A 2 30.42 12.94 7.56
CA THR A 2 29.83 11.74 6.96
C THR A 2 28.53 12.13 6.28
N THR A 3 28.51 12.04 4.95
CA THR A 3 27.30 12.10 4.12
C THR A 3 26.38 10.97 4.53
N THR A 4 25.37 11.28 5.33
CA THR A 4 24.27 10.36 5.63
C THR A 4 23.45 10.19 4.36
N SER A 5 23.64 9.06 3.68
CA SER A 5 22.72 8.59 2.64
C SER A 5 21.34 8.36 3.26
N GLN A 6 20.50 9.40 3.27
CA GLN A 6 19.06 9.27 3.43
C GLN A 6 18.53 8.71 2.12
N PRO A 7 18.01 7.47 2.05
CA PRO A 7 17.73 6.89 0.75
C PRO A 7 16.54 7.57 0.04
N TYR A 8 15.60 8.22 0.71
CA TYR A 8 14.47 8.89 0.04
C TYR A 8 13.98 10.10 0.85
N ALA A 9 14.57 11.27 0.62
CA ALA A 9 14.18 12.54 1.24
C ALA A 9 13.08 13.30 0.46
N ASP A 10 12.67 12.76 -0.69
CA ASP A 10 11.70 13.40 -1.58
C ASP A 10 10.80 12.34 -2.22
N LEU A 11 9.49 12.61 -2.31
CA LEU A 11 8.49 11.70 -2.91
C LEU A 11 8.74 11.47 -4.42
N THR A 12 9.68 12.21 -5.01
CA THR A 12 10.16 12.10 -6.40
C THR A 12 11.10 10.93 -6.65
N ASP A 13 11.57 10.27 -5.59
CA ASP A 13 12.65 9.29 -5.64
C ASP A 13 12.11 7.86 -5.31
N LEU A 14 10.83 7.74 -4.97
CA LEU A 14 10.13 6.44 -5.03
C LEU A 14 10.33 5.85 -6.43
N PRO A 15 10.64 4.54 -6.58
CA PRO A 15 10.65 3.94 -7.90
C PRO A 15 9.30 4.26 -8.54
N SER A 16 9.31 4.68 -9.81
CA SER A 16 8.12 5.15 -10.56
C SER A 16 6.97 4.14 -10.61
N THR A 17 7.18 2.96 -10.04
CA THR A 17 6.28 1.83 -9.97
C THR A 17 5.62 1.66 -8.60
N GLU A 18 6.00 2.40 -7.56
CA GLU A 18 5.27 2.38 -6.29
C GLU A 18 3.81 2.75 -6.50
N GLY A 19 2.93 2.03 -5.82
CA GLY A 19 1.50 2.26 -5.97
C GLY A 19 0.85 1.59 -7.16
N GLN A 20 1.63 0.95 -8.04
CA GLN A 20 1.08 0.29 -9.20
C GLN A 20 0.55 -1.09 -8.86
N LEU A 21 -0.60 -1.43 -9.47
CA LEU A 21 -1.01 -2.81 -9.64
C LEU A 21 -0.40 -3.34 -10.91
N VAL A 22 0.31 -4.46 -10.80
CA VAL A 22 1.04 -5.07 -11.90
C VAL A 22 0.68 -6.53 -12.06
N GLN A 23 0.73 -7.01 -13.29
CA GLN A 23 0.51 -8.39 -13.66
C GLN A 23 1.54 -8.81 -14.70
N ALA A 24 2.18 -9.96 -14.48
CA ALA A 24 3.14 -10.51 -15.41
C ALA A 24 2.45 -11.22 -16.59
N ALA A 25 3.17 -11.36 -17.70
CA ALA A 25 2.66 -12.08 -18.85
C ALA A 25 2.39 -13.55 -18.47
N ASN A 26 1.15 -14.00 -18.66
CA ASN A 26 0.68 -15.36 -18.33
C ASN A 26 0.64 -15.70 -16.82
N ASP A 27 0.78 -14.72 -15.92
CA ASP A 27 0.51 -14.91 -14.50
C ASP A 27 -0.91 -14.41 -14.18
N PRO A 28 -1.82 -15.26 -13.68
CA PRO A 28 -3.15 -14.81 -13.26
C PRO A 28 -3.13 -13.90 -12.03
N ASN A 29 -2.01 -13.83 -11.30
CA ASN A 29 -1.89 -13.05 -10.08
C ASN A 29 -1.67 -11.56 -10.35
N VAL A 30 -2.30 -10.74 -9.50
CA VAL A 30 -2.10 -9.28 -9.48
C VAL A 30 -1.30 -8.94 -8.24
N TYR A 31 -0.25 -8.14 -8.42
CA TYR A 31 0.62 -7.69 -7.35
C TYR A 31 0.48 -6.18 -7.18
N PHE A 32 0.49 -5.74 -5.93
CA PHE A 32 0.62 -4.34 -5.56
C PHE A 32 2.06 -4.04 -5.18
N ILE A 33 2.65 -3.04 -5.81
CA ILE A 33 4.00 -2.59 -5.47
C ILE A 33 3.91 -1.64 -4.27
N LEU A 34 4.46 -2.10 -3.14
CA LEU A 34 4.46 -1.38 -1.87
C LEU A 34 5.77 -1.59 -1.12
N ASP A 35 6.48 -0.49 -0.86
CA ASP A 35 7.81 -0.46 -0.23
C ASP A 35 8.90 -1.16 -1.07
N GLY A 36 8.81 -1.08 -2.39
CA GLY A 36 9.71 -1.75 -3.33
C GLY A 36 9.49 -3.26 -3.44
N LEU A 37 8.39 -3.78 -2.86
CA LEU A 37 8.06 -5.20 -2.83
C LEU A 37 6.79 -5.49 -3.62
N LEU A 38 6.78 -6.64 -4.30
CA LEU A 38 5.56 -7.20 -4.89
C LEU A 38 4.73 -7.88 -3.82
N ARG A 39 3.57 -7.31 -3.50
CA ARG A 39 2.62 -7.90 -2.56
C ARG A 39 1.43 -8.45 -3.32
N LEU A 40 1.24 -9.76 -3.27
CA LEU A 40 0.09 -10.41 -3.91
C LEU A 40 -1.22 -9.83 -3.36
N VAL A 41 -2.13 -9.46 -4.26
CA VAL A 41 -3.52 -9.13 -3.92
C VAL A 41 -4.34 -10.42 -4.04
N PRO A 42 -4.88 -10.97 -2.95
CA PRO A 42 -5.33 -12.36 -2.90
C PRO A 42 -6.67 -12.61 -3.60
N ASP A 43 -7.52 -11.58 -3.69
CA ASP A 43 -8.86 -11.71 -4.26
C ASP A 43 -9.39 -10.37 -4.77
N SER A 44 -10.42 -10.44 -5.62
CA SER A 44 -11.06 -9.28 -6.25
C SER A 44 -11.81 -8.38 -5.27
N THR A 45 -12.24 -8.90 -4.11
CA THR A 45 -12.92 -8.10 -3.09
C THR A 45 -11.93 -7.16 -2.42
N THR A 46 -10.77 -7.68 -2.03
CA THR A 46 -9.65 -6.92 -1.49
C THR A 46 -9.14 -5.90 -2.50
N GLN A 47 -9.01 -6.30 -3.77
CA GLN A 47 -8.67 -5.37 -4.84
C GLN A 47 -9.67 -4.21 -4.93
N ALA A 48 -10.97 -4.50 -4.91
CA ALA A 48 -12.02 -3.48 -5.00
C ALA A 48 -12.03 -2.53 -3.78
N ASN A 49 -11.75 -3.06 -2.58
CA ASN A 49 -11.67 -2.28 -1.36
C ASN A 49 -10.53 -1.26 -1.38
N LEU A 50 -9.39 -1.62 -1.97
CA LEU A 50 -8.17 -0.81 -1.95
C LEU A 50 -8.07 0.15 -3.15
N PHE A 51 -8.50 -0.31 -4.33
CA PHE A 51 -8.25 0.37 -5.61
C PHE A 51 -9.53 0.66 -6.40
N GLY A 52 -10.70 0.38 -5.82
CA GLY A 52 -11.99 0.55 -6.49
C GLY A 52 -12.36 -0.60 -7.44
N PRO A 53 -13.57 -0.61 -8.01
CA PRO A 53 -14.13 -1.75 -8.74
C PRO A 53 -13.44 -2.04 -10.08
N THR A 54 -12.77 -1.05 -10.67
CA THR A 54 -12.11 -1.16 -11.98
C THR A 54 -10.74 -0.48 -11.93
N PRO A 55 -9.78 -1.05 -11.17
CA PRO A 55 -8.47 -0.42 -11.05
C PRO A 55 -7.67 -0.62 -12.33
N THR A 56 -6.74 0.29 -12.57
CA THR A 56 -5.78 0.14 -13.68
C THR A 56 -4.71 -0.86 -13.27
N ILE A 57 -4.58 -1.95 -14.03
CA ILE A 57 -3.55 -2.97 -13.83
C ILE A 57 -2.58 -2.88 -15.01
N GLN A 58 -1.29 -2.69 -14.71
CA GLN A 58 -0.24 -2.72 -15.71
C GLN A 58 0.08 -4.16 -16.10
N GLN A 59 -0.24 -4.49 -17.35
CA GLN A 59 -0.05 -5.82 -17.92
C GLN A 59 1.38 -6.03 -18.44
N ASN A 60 1.79 -7.29 -18.53
CA ASN A 60 3.12 -7.71 -19.01
C ASN A 60 4.28 -7.05 -18.25
N PHE A 61 4.10 -6.79 -16.96
CA PHE A 61 5.13 -6.22 -16.11
C PHE A 61 6.21 -7.27 -15.79
N ASP A 62 7.48 -6.85 -15.78
CA ASP A 62 8.58 -7.72 -15.35
C ASP A 62 8.65 -7.78 -13.82
N ILE A 63 7.91 -8.73 -13.26
CA ILE A 63 7.87 -8.99 -11.81
C ILE A 63 9.17 -9.62 -11.28
N THR A 64 10.09 -10.08 -12.14
CA THR A 64 11.33 -10.73 -11.68
C THR A 64 12.35 -9.72 -11.16
N SER A 65 12.16 -8.45 -11.49
CA SER A 65 13.02 -7.33 -11.09
C SER A 65 12.81 -6.85 -9.65
N LEU A 66 11.71 -7.25 -9.01
CA LEU A 66 11.36 -6.84 -7.64
C LEU A 66 11.25 -8.05 -6.70
N PRO A 67 11.67 -7.92 -5.43
CA PRO A 67 11.47 -8.98 -4.45
C PRO A 67 9.98 -9.18 -4.15
N ILE A 68 9.59 -10.45 -3.98
CA ILE A 68 8.24 -10.80 -3.51
C ILE A 68 8.19 -10.57 -1.99
N GLY A 69 7.24 -9.74 -1.56
CA GLY A 69 6.95 -9.46 -0.16
C GLY A 69 5.84 -10.35 0.39
N VAL A 70 5.46 -10.06 1.64
CA VAL A 70 4.29 -10.71 2.27
C VAL A 70 3.02 -10.29 1.51
N PRO A 71 2.16 -11.24 1.10
CA PRO A 71 0.87 -10.96 0.48
C PRO A 71 0.00 -10.01 1.31
N ILE A 72 -0.84 -9.25 0.61
CA ILE A 72 -1.93 -8.52 1.26
C ILE A 72 -2.92 -9.56 1.81
N THR A 73 -3.45 -9.34 3.00
CA THR A 73 -4.43 -10.24 3.58
C THR A 73 -5.80 -10.06 2.90
N SER A 74 -6.53 -11.17 2.74
CA SER A 74 -7.90 -11.12 2.23
C SER A 74 -8.77 -10.26 3.14
N GLY A 75 -9.60 -9.39 2.54
CA GLY A 75 -10.43 -8.44 3.27
C GLY A 75 -9.68 -7.21 3.77
N ALA A 76 -8.44 -6.96 3.34
CA ALA A 76 -7.76 -5.70 3.64
C ALA A 76 -8.57 -4.50 3.14
N VAL A 77 -8.56 -3.43 3.92
CA VAL A 77 -9.36 -2.23 3.69
C VAL A 77 -8.58 -0.96 4.01
N LEU A 78 -8.94 0.13 3.32
CA LEU A 78 -8.58 1.48 3.71
C LEU A 78 -9.67 2.03 4.61
N ALA A 79 -9.33 2.45 5.82
CA ALA A 79 -10.27 3.10 6.72
C ALA A 79 -9.68 4.41 7.26
N GLY A 80 -10.56 5.37 7.52
CA GLY A 80 -10.19 6.68 8.04
C GLY A 80 -10.73 6.91 9.45
N ALA A 81 -9.96 7.63 10.26
CA ALA A 81 -10.40 8.14 11.55
C ALA A 81 -9.90 9.59 11.76
N PRO A 82 -10.64 10.41 12.53
CA PRO A 82 -10.28 11.82 12.76
C PRO A 82 -8.87 12.00 13.32
N SER A 83 -8.46 11.11 14.23
CA SER A 83 -7.18 11.18 14.93
C SER A 83 -6.03 10.52 14.17
N TYR A 84 -6.33 9.69 13.17
CA TYR A 84 -5.37 8.80 12.51
C TYR A 84 -5.25 8.97 11.00
N GLY A 85 -6.02 9.87 10.39
CA GLY A 85 -6.06 9.98 8.94
C GLY A 85 -6.52 8.68 8.29
N VAL A 86 -5.99 8.36 7.10
CA VAL A 86 -6.31 7.13 6.36
C VAL A 86 -5.25 6.07 6.67
N CYS A 87 -5.68 4.87 7.03
CA CYS A 87 -4.80 3.73 7.28
C CYS A 87 -5.16 2.54 6.39
N LEU A 88 -4.14 1.81 5.93
CA LEU A 88 -4.29 0.46 5.40
C LEU A 88 -4.35 -0.52 6.56
N PHE A 89 -5.45 -1.26 6.64
CA PHE A 89 -5.62 -2.36 7.58
C PHE A 89 -5.36 -3.69 6.88
N THR A 90 -4.40 -4.42 7.41
CA THR A 90 -4.16 -5.85 7.16
C THR A 90 -4.45 -6.62 8.46
N GLU A 91 -4.71 -7.93 8.41
CA GLU A 91 -5.16 -8.70 9.60
C GLU A 91 -4.28 -8.54 10.85
N SER A 92 -3.01 -8.18 10.68
CA SER A 92 -2.03 -8.06 11.79
C SER A 92 -1.54 -6.65 12.05
N VAL A 93 -1.70 -5.71 11.11
CA VAL A 93 -1.06 -4.40 11.18
C VAL A 93 -1.89 -3.31 10.52
N ARG A 94 -1.94 -2.15 11.18
CA ARG A 94 -2.44 -0.88 10.65
C ARG A 94 -1.26 0.00 10.22
N ARG A 95 -1.23 0.42 8.96
CA ARG A 95 -0.20 1.33 8.43
C ARG A 95 -0.82 2.65 8.01
N HIS A 96 -0.32 3.77 8.53
CA HIS A 96 -0.84 5.09 8.19
C HIS A 96 -0.43 5.47 6.77
N VAL A 97 -1.38 5.90 5.94
CA VAL A 97 -1.13 6.40 4.59
C VAL A 97 -1.10 7.92 4.69
N LEU A 98 0.07 8.53 4.50
CA LEU A 98 0.17 9.98 4.53
C LEU A 98 -0.72 10.58 3.43
N GLY A 99 -1.66 11.46 3.80
CA GLY A 99 -2.79 11.84 2.96
C GLY A 99 -2.46 12.41 1.58
N GLY A 100 -1.26 12.99 1.38
CA GLY A 100 -0.78 13.43 0.07
C GLY A 100 -0.41 12.29 -0.89
N ASN A 101 -0.25 11.07 -0.37
CA ASN A 101 0.30 9.94 -1.10
C ASN A 101 -0.78 8.97 -1.62
N MET A 102 -2.05 9.10 -1.22
CA MET A 102 -3.10 8.17 -1.70
C MET A 102 -3.17 8.05 -3.23
N PRO A 103 -3.13 9.15 -4.02
CA PRO A 103 -3.15 9.06 -5.49
C PRO A 103 -1.86 8.45 -6.05
N ILE A 104 -0.73 8.65 -5.36
CA ILE A 104 0.56 8.06 -5.72
C ILE A 104 0.47 6.54 -5.60
N TYR A 105 -0.19 6.05 -4.55
CA TYR A 105 -0.37 4.63 -4.29
C TYR A 105 -1.55 3.98 -5.04
N GLY A 106 -2.20 4.70 -5.97
CA GLY A 106 -3.37 4.20 -6.70
C GLY A 106 -4.60 3.92 -5.82
N PHE A 107 -4.53 4.29 -4.54
CA PHE A 107 -5.61 4.05 -3.59
C PHE A 107 -6.79 4.95 -3.91
N VAL A 108 -7.97 4.33 -3.98
CA VAL A 108 -9.21 5.07 -4.15
C VAL A 108 -9.69 5.48 -2.77
N TRP A 109 -10.11 6.75 -2.64
CA TRP A 109 -10.81 7.19 -1.44
C TRP A 109 -12.04 6.30 -1.25
N PRO A 110 -12.17 5.59 -0.12
CA PRO A 110 -13.35 4.80 0.11
C PRO A 110 -14.55 5.76 0.10
N THR A 111 -15.47 5.56 -0.85
CA THR A 111 -16.74 6.30 -0.90
C THR A 111 -17.60 5.97 0.33
N THR A 112 -17.42 4.76 0.85
CA THR A 112 -17.81 4.34 2.20
C THR A 112 -16.58 4.37 3.10
N LEU A 113 -16.07 5.55 3.41
CA LEU A 113 -15.31 5.68 4.65
C LEU A 113 -16.27 5.34 5.78
N ALA A 114 -16.22 4.09 6.23
CA ALA A 114 -16.59 3.81 7.58
C ALA A 114 -15.64 4.66 8.42
N THR A 115 -16.09 5.84 8.85
CA THR A 115 -15.43 6.59 9.92
C THR A 115 -15.52 5.67 11.13
N LEU A 116 -14.51 4.83 11.30
CA LEU A 116 -14.47 3.93 12.44
C LEU A 116 -14.08 4.76 13.65
N PRO A 117 -14.62 4.45 14.84
CA PRO A 117 -14.17 5.08 16.06
C PRO A 117 -12.70 4.75 16.31
N ASP A 118 -11.97 5.71 16.89
CA ASP A 118 -10.53 5.62 17.21
C ASP A 118 -10.17 4.33 17.99
N ILE A 119 -11.10 3.79 18.78
CA ILE A 119 -10.90 2.54 19.53
C ILE A 119 -10.65 1.32 18.62
N LEU A 120 -11.20 1.29 17.41
CA LEU A 120 -10.94 0.22 16.43
C LEU A 120 -9.59 0.39 15.74
N PHE A 121 -9.05 1.61 15.75
CA PHE A 121 -7.71 1.89 15.27
C PHE A 121 -6.68 1.42 16.31
N GLU A 122 -6.94 1.60 17.60
CA GLU A 122 -6.06 1.19 18.71
C GLU A 122 -6.01 -0.33 18.96
N SER A 123 -7.03 -1.07 18.52
CA SER A 123 -7.09 -2.53 18.70
C SER A 123 -6.17 -3.31 17.75
N VAL A 124 -5.64 -2.66 16.71
CA VAL A 124 -4.72 -3.25 15.73
C VAL A 124 -3.33 -2.66 15.93
N SER A 125 -2.30 -3.50 15.90
CA SER A 125 -0.92 -3.05 16.06
C SER A 125 -0.51 -2.07 14.95
N GLY A 126 0.14 -0.97 15.33
CA GLY A 126 0.69 -0.01 14.37
C GLY A 126 1.93 -0.55 13.66
N GLY A 127 2.01 -0.36 12.35
CA GLY A 127 3.18 -0.66 11.53
C GLY A 127 3.82 0.59 10.94
N PRO A 128 4.89 0.42 10.15
CA PRO A 128 5.53 1.53 9.45
C PRO A 128 4.53 2.27 8.55
N ASP A 129 4.60 3.59 8.53
CA ASP A 129 3.74 4.40 7.67
C ASP A 129 4.03 4.10 6.18
N ILE A 130 3.03 4.30 5.32
CA ILE A 130 3.14 4.17 3.87
C ILE A 130 3.51 5.53 3.28
N GLY A 131 4.59 5.55 2.51
CA GLY A 131 5.16 6.77 1.94
C GLY A 131 6.15 7.50 2.84
N VAL A 132 6.66 6.82 3.88
CA VAL A 132 7.92 7.18 4.54
C VAL A 132 8.91 6.01 4.37
N PRO A 133 10.22 6.28 4.27
CA PRO A 133 11.20 5.20 4.26
C PRO A 133 11.11 4.41 5.58
N VAL A 134 11.07 3.08 5.47
CA VAL A 134 11.31 2.21 6.63
C VAL A 134 12.76 2.42 7.05
N PRO A 135 13.05 2.86 8.29
CA PRO A 135 14.42 2.99 8.74
C PRO A 135 15.08 1.61 8.72
N THR A 136 16.08 1.42 7.87
CA THR A 136 16.95 0.23 7.93
C THR A 136 17.78 0.30 9.22
N PRO A 137 17.89 -0.80 9.98
CA PRO A 137 18.73 -0.88 11.17
C PRO A 137 20.23 -0.69 10.86
#